data_AF-A0A505HJR2-F1
#
_entry.id   AF-A0A505HJR2-F1
#
_cell.length_a   1.000
_cell.length_b   1.000
_cell.length_c   1.000
_cell.angle_alpha   90.00
_cell.angle_beta   90.00
_cell.angle_gamma   90.00
#
_symmetry.space_group_name_H-M   'P 1'
#
loop_
_entity.id
_entity.type
_entity.pdbx_description
1 polymer ?
#
loop_
_entity_poly.entity_id
_entity_poly.type
_entity_poly.pdbx_seq_one_letter_code
_entity_poly.pdbx_strand_id
1 'polypeptide(L)'
;MSGPGPMAAAVPDRDGLWSRRLFALLAGTAVAAVSGRVLLALDPSHLDAARGVVWLVMLGHLAQRYWRPRRTGRLIWRPRVAGPHGAEPGLVARRSAAGWLGLTADVTAGVVVALGGFSVLTERWPQVEAGRPPVLTAVALGLGWVVYAETRFTGRLALTGGGLRYGGDWYPWSEIRGVRRSGERAGGVHLRLEPERLPRTVVGGRDLAVPDERLIAAIEAFRTTPEALAVGLPVTPPEPAPGVAER
;
A
#
# COMPACT_ATOMS: atom_id res chain seq x y z
N MET A 1 -13.18 33.39 -31.14
CA MET A 1 -13.47 32.45 -30.02
C MET A 1 -13.20 31.06 -30.54
N SER A 2 -12.10 30.44 -30.12
CA SER A 2 -11.69 29.10 -30.55
C SER A 2 -11.72 28.23 -29.30
N GLY A 3 -12.60 27.24 -29.27
CA GLY A 3 -12.79 26.35 -28.12
C GLY A 3 -11.53 25.52 -27.83
N PRO A 4 -11.38 25.01 -26.58
CA PRO A 4 -10.29 24.11 -26.25
C PRO A 4 -10.44 22.82 -27.05
N GLY A 5 -9.44 22.51 -27.87
CA GLY A 5 -9.38 21.29 -28.68
C GLY A 5 -9.40 20.02 -27.81
N PRO A 6 -9.85 18.89 -28.37
CA PRO A 6 -10.05 17.65 -27.63
C PRO A 6 -8.73 17.17 -27.01
N MET A 7 -8.82 16.78 -25.72
CA MET A 7 -7.79 16.05 -24.98
C MET A 7 -7.17 14.98 -25.87
N ALA A 8 -5.89 15.14 -26.18
CA ALA A 8 -5.10 14.09 -26.78
C ALA A 8 -5.22 12.84 -25.91
N ALA A 9 -5.91 11.82 -26.42
CA ALA A 9 -5.94 10.50 -25.81
C ALA A 9 -4.49 10.06 -25.61
N ALA A 10 -4.08 9.93 -24.35
CA ALA A 10 -2.75 9.48 -23.99
C ALA A 10 -2.53 8.09 -24.61
N VAL A 11 -1.57 7.99 -25.52
CA VAL A 11 -1.09 6.70 -26.03
C VAL A 11 -0.61 5.89 -24.81
N PRO A 12 -1.13 4.68 -24.57
CA PRO A 12 -0.93 3.92 -23.33
C PRO A 12 0.53 3.53 -23.02
N ASP A 13 1.46 3.79 -23.94
CA ASP A 13 2.85 3.31 -23.91
C ASP A 13 3.89 4.37 -23.45
N ARG A 14 3.47 5.60 -23.11
CA ARG A 14 4.38 6.71 -22.74
C ARG A 14 4.05 7.40 -21.42
N ASP A 15 3.51 6.68 -20.44
CA ASP A 15 3.29 7.23 -19.10
C ASP A 15 4.60 7.45 -18.31
N GLY A 16 5.78 7.07 -18.85
CA GLY A 16 7.07 7.31 -18.20
C GLY A 16 7.28 6.54 -16.89
N LEU A 17 6.40 5.57 -16.58
CA LEU A 17 6.50 4.67 -15.43
C LEU A 17 6.98 3.27 -15.82
N TRP A 18 7.19 3.01 -17.12
CA TRP A 18 7.60 1.71 -17.64
C TRP A 18 8.90 1.18 -17.05
N SER A 19 9.95 2.01 -16.96
CA SER A 19 11.23 1.62 -16.33
C SER A 19 11.04 1.17 -14.89
N ARG A 20 10.08 1.78 -14.19
CA ARG A 20 9.76 1.43 -12.81
C ARG A 20 8.90 0.18 -12.70
N ARG A 21 7.97 -0.03 -13.64
CA ARG A 21 7.22 -1.30 -13.75
C ARG A 21 8.18 -2.45 -14.04
N LEU A 22 9.17 -2.24 -14.91
CA LEU A 22 10.23 -3.21 -15.20
C LEU A 22 11.10 -3.46 -13.98
N PHE A 23 11.55 -2.40 -13.30
CA PHE A 23 12.29 -2.54 -12.04
C PHE A 23 11.49 -3.30 -10.98
N ALA A 24 10.20 -2.99 -10.84
CA ALA A 24 9.30 -3.67 -9.92
C ALA A 24 9.15 -5.15 -10.27
N LEU A 25 9.01 -5.48 -11.57
CA LEU A 25 8.97 -6.85 -12.05
C LEU A 25 10.28 -7.57 -11.72
N LEU A 26 11.43 -6.97 -12.01
CA LEU A 26 12.75 -7.55 -11.71
C LEU A 26 12.95 -7.77 -10.21
N ALA A 27 12.55 -6.80 -9.38
CA ALA A 27 12.63 -6.94 -7.93
C ALA A 27 11.71 -8.06 -7.43
N GLY A 28 10.47 -8.11 -7.92
CA GLY A 28 9.52 -9.18 -7.58
C GLY A 28 9.99 -10.56 -8.02
N THR A 29 10.50 -10.70 -9.25
CA THR A 29 11.01 -11.98 -9.77
C THR A 29 12.28 -12.41 -9.05
N ALA A 30 13.19 -11.48 -8.73
CA ALA A 30 14.39 -11.78 -7.95
C ALA A 30 14.01 -12.31 -6.56
N VAL A 31 13.07 -11.65 -5.87
CA VAL A 31 12.60 -12.10 -4.55
C VAL A 31 11.90 -13.45 -4.66
N ALA A 32 11.07 -13.68 -5.68
CA ALA A 32 10.44 -14.97 -5.90
C ALA A 32 11.47 -16.08 -6.14
N ALA A 33 12.48 -15.84 -6.98
CA ALA A 33 13.53 -16.81 -7.29
C ALA A 33 14.39 -17.15 -6.06
N VAL A 34 14.83 -16.14 -5.30
CA VAL A 34 15.62 -16.32 -4.08
C VAL A 34 14.79 -17.06 -3.02
N SER A 35 13.55 -16.63 -2.80
CA SER A 35 12.66 -17.26 -1.82
C SER A 35 12.34 -18.70 -2.20
N GLY A 36 12.03 -18.97 -3.47
CA GLY A 36 11.80 -20.31 -3.99
C GLY A 36 13.00 -21.22 -3.80
N ARG A 37 14.21 -20.73 -4.10
CA ARG A 37 15.45 -21.49 -3.88
C ARG A 37 15.65 -21.84 -2.41
N VAL A 38 15.46 -20.89 -1.50
CA VAL A 38 15.59 -21.12 -0.06
C VAL A 38 14.52 -22.09 0.45
N LEU A 39 13.27 -21.90 0.03
CA LEU A 39 12.14 -22.74 0.44
C LEU A 39 12.29 -24.19 -0.04
N LEU A 40 12.78 -24.40 -1.27
CA LEU A 40 13.05 -25.73 -1.81
C LEU A 40 14.24 -26.43 -1.14
N ALA A 41 15.17 -25.66 -0.57
CA ALA A 41 16.32 -26.21 0.16
C ALA A 41 16.02 -26.53 1.63
N LEU A 42 14.83 -26.19 2.16
CA LEU A 42 14.47 -26.46 3.55
C LEU A 42 14.10 -27.93 3.76
N ASP A 43 14.74 -28.57 4.74
CA ASP A 43 14.43 -29.94 5.16
C ASP A 43 13.15 -29.97 6.03
N PRO A 44 12.30 -31.02 5.96
CA PRO A 44 11.06 -31.12 6.76
C PRO A 44 11.28 -31.03 8.27
N SER A 45 12.46 -31.46 8.75
CA SER A 45 12.83 -31.48 10.17
C SER A 45 13.01 -30.08 10.79
N HIS A 46 13.00 -29.02 9.98
CA HIS A 46 13.12 -27.63 10.46
C HIS A 46 11.77 -26.98 10.78
N LEU A 47 10.66 -27.70 10.63
CA LEU A 47 9.31 -27.19 10.89
C LEU A 47 8.94 -27.14 12.38
N ASP A 48 9.63 -27.89 13.26
CA ASP A 48 9.46 -27.76 14.72
C ASP A 48 9.90 -26.38 15.24
N ALA A 49 10.87 -25.74 14.57
CA ALA A 49 11.27 -24.35 14.83
C ALA A 49 10.19 -23.34 14.41
N ALA A 50 9.23 -23.74 13.57
CA ALA A 50 8.15 -22.87 13.12
C ALA A 50 7.21 -22.47 14.25
N ARG A 51 7.04 -23.29 15.30
CA ARG A 51 6.17 -22.95 16.45
C ARG A 51 6.68 -21.74 17.23
N GLY A 52 8.00 -21.60 17.39
CA GLY A 52 8.63 -20.42 17.99
C GLY A 52 8.48 -19.17 17.11
N VAL A 53 8.61 -19.35 15.78
CA VAL A 53 8.41 -18.28 14.80
C VAL A 53 6.95 -17.81 14.79
N VAL A 54 5.97 -18.72 14.85
CA VAL A 54 4.54 -18.38 14.96
C VAL A 54 4.30 -17.51 16.18
N TRP A 55 4.83 -17.90 17.34
CA TRP A 55 4.67 -17.15 18.58
C TRP A 55 5.31 -15.76 18.52
N LEU A 56 6.52 -15.65 17.97
CA LEU A 56 7.20 -14.38 17.77
C LEU A 56 6.43 -13.48 16.80
N VAL A 57 5.90 -14.03 15.70
CA VAL A 57 5.06 -13.31 14.75
C VAL A 57 3.78 -12.82 15.42
N MET A 58 3.13 -13.68 16.21
CA MET A 58 1.88 -13.33 16.91
C MET A 58 2.11 -12.25 17.99
N LEU A 59 3.18 -12.38 18.78
CA LEU A 59 3.61 -11.35 19.76
C LEU A 59 3.98 -10.05 19.06
N GLY A 60 4.69 -10.12 17.93
CA GLY A 60 5.02 -8.97 17.10
C GLY A 60 3.76 -8.28 16.57
N HIS A 61 2.80 -9.06 16.08
CA HIS A 61 1.53 -8.54 15.57
C HIS A 61 0.69 -7.89 16.68
N LEU A 62 0.70 -8.49 17.87
CA LEU A 62 0.04 -7.93 19.06
C LEU A 62 0.72 -6.63 19.49
N ALA A 63 2.04 -6.61 19.63
CA ALA A 63 2.82 -5.42 19.96
C ALA A 63 2.59 -4.29 18.95
N GLN A 64 2.56 -4.61 17.65
CA GLN A 64 2.23 -3.65 16.59
C GLN A 64 0.80 -3.12 16.67
N ARG A 65 -0.15 -3.91 17.16
CA ARG A 65 -1.55 -3.47 17.35
C ARG A 65 -1.68 -2.43 18.45
N TYR A 66 -0.80 -2.46 19.45
CA TYR A 66 -0.80 -1.52 20.57
C TYR A 66 0.18 -0.36 20.40
N TRP A 67 1.19 -0.51 19.55
CA TRP A 67 2.15 0.54 19.28
C TRP A 67 1.58 1.63 18.35
N ARG A 68 1.59 2.88 18.82
CA ARG A 68 1.25 4.04 18.00
C ARG A 68 2.53 4.76 17.56
N PRO A 69 2.91 4.70 16.26
CA PRO A 69 4.06 5.44 15.78
C PRO A 69 3.78 6.95 15.85
N ARG A 70 4.77 7.73 16.28
CA ARG A 70 4.74 9.19 16.04
C ARG A 70 4.82 9.43 14.54
N ARG A 71 3.79 10.08 13.99
CA ARG A 71 3.69 10.42 12.57
C ARG A 71 4.05 11.90 12.41
N THR A 72 5.27 12.19 11.97
CA THR A 72 5.75 13.57 11.72
C THR A 72 6.03 13.82 10.24
N GLY A 73 5.74 12.85 9.39
CA GLY A 73 6.00 12.90 7.97
C GLY A 73 5.21 14.00 7.25
N ARG A 74 5.62 14.24 6.02
CA ARG A 74 5.02 15.21 5.09
C ARG A 74 4.66 14.51 3.78
N LEU A 75 3.67 15.05 3.08
CA LEU A 75 3.43 14.69 1.69
C LEU A 75 4.56 15.25 0.84
N ILE A 76 5.16 14.41 0.00
CA ILE A 76 6.31 14.76 -0.82
C ILE A 76 5.82 14.96 -2.24
N TRP A 77 6.09 16.13 -2.80
CA TRP A 77 5.80 16.40 -4.20
C TRP A 77 6.68 15.55 -5.11
N ARG A 78 6.07 14.96 -6.14
CA ARG A 78 6.74 14.18 -7.17
C ARG A 78 6.24 14.59 -8.55
N PRO A 79 7.15 14.75 -9.53
CA PRO A 79 6.79 15.15 -10.88
C PRO A 79 6.02 14.05 -11.63
N ARG A 80 6.21 12.78 -11.23
CA ARG A 80 5.58 11.62 -11.88
C ARG A 80 5.07 10.63 -10.83
N VAL A 81 3.75 10.49 -10.78
CA VAL A 81 3.02 9.60 -9.89
C VAL A 81 1.98 8.86 -10.71
N ALA A 82 1.72 7.58 -10.40
CA ALA A 82 0.68 6.83 -11.07
C ALA A 82 -0.70 7.44 -10.76
N GLY A 83 -1.30 8.05 -11.77
CA GLY A 83 -2.67 8.58 -11.81
C GLY A 83 -3.58 7.73 -12.71
N PRO A 84 -4.85 8.13 -12.85
CA PRO A 84 -5.89 7.36 -13.53
C PRO A 84 -5.68 7.29 -15.04
N HIS A 85 -5.07 8.33 -15.61
CA HIS A 85 -4.86 8.47 -17.05
C HIS A 85 -3.38 8.39 -17.45
N GLY A 86 -2.50 7.96 -16.55
CA GLY A 86 -1.06 7.86 -16.79
C GLY A 86 -0.23 8.42 -15.64
N ALA A 87 0.98 8.92 -15.94
CA ALA A 87 1.76 9.62 -14.93
C ALA A 87 1.35 11.08 -14.82
N GLU A 88 1.04 11.48 -13.60
CA GLU A 88 0.64 12.84 -13.26
C GLU A 88 1.57 13.38 -12.16
N PRO A 89 1.82 14.70 -12.13
CA PRO A 89 2.41 15.33 -10.96
C PRO A 89 1.48 15.18 -9.76
N GLY A 90 2.06 15.05 -8.57
CA GLY A 90 1.26 14.85 -7.37
C GLY A 90 2.04 14.76 -6.07
N LEU A 91 1.28 14.67 -4.99
CA LEU A 91 1.76 14.53 -3.63
C LEU A 91 1.69 13.07 -3.18
N VAL A 92 2.78 12.56 -2.62
CA VAL A 92 2.88 11.16 -2.18
C VAL A 92 3.13 11.09 -0.68
N ALA A 93 2.46 10.17 0.01
CA ALA A 93 2.83 9.82 1.38
C ALA A 93 3.73 8.58 1.40
N ARG A 94 4.82 8.65 2.19
CA ARG A 94 5.63 7.48 2.51
C ARG A 94 4.90 6.58 3.50
N ARG A 95 5.17 5.28 3.41
CA ARG A 95 4.77 4.30 4.42
C ARG A 95 5.49 4.60 5.75
N SER A 96 4.77 4.47 6.86
CA SER A 96 5.35 4.63 8.20
C SER A 96 6.17 3.40 8.61
N ALA A 97 6.93 3.50 9.69
CA ALA A 97 7.58 2.34 10.31
C ALA A 97 6.55 1.27 10.72
N ALA A 98 5.39 1.66 11.28
CA ALA A 98 4.34 0.71 11.63
C ALA A 98 3.69 0.07 10.41
N GLY A 99 3.57 0.79 9.29
CA GLY A 99 3.07 0.25 8.04
C GLY A 99 4.03 -0.76 7.42
N TRP A 100 5.35 -0.54 7.53
CA TRP A 100 6.36 -1.53 7.12
C TRP A 100 6.33 -2.76 8.00
N LEU A 101 6.28 -2.54 9.32
CA LEU A 101 6.18 -3.59 10.32
C LEU A 101 4.91 -4.44 10.14
N GLY A 102 3.76 -3.81 9.86
CA GLY A 102 2.51 -4.47 9.53
C GLY A 102 2.63 -5.35 8.29
N LEU A 103 3.18 -4.80 7.19
CA LEU A 103 3.43 -5.57 5.98
C LEU A 103 4.30 -6.80 6.25
N THR A 104 5.41 -6.63 6.97
CA THR A 104 6.30 -7.75 7.29
C THR A 104 5.62 -8.80 8.16
N ALA A 105 4.78 -8.38 9.12
CA ALA A 105 4.04 -9.30 9.97
C ALA A 105 2.98 -10.07 9.18
N ASP A 106 2.21 -9.40 8.30
CA ASP A 106 1.18 -10.03 7.46
C ASP A 106 1.80 -11.05 6.50
N VAL A 107 2.91 -10.68 5.85
CA VAL A 107 3.66 -11.57 4.96
C VAL A 107 4.19 -12.78 5.73
N THR A 108 4.81 -12.56 6.89
CA THR A 108 5.38 -13.66 7.68
C THR A 108 4.28 -14.59 8.19
N ALA A 109 3.17 -14.04 8.68
CA ALA A 109 2.01 -14.82 9.09
C ALA A 109 1.44 -15.65 7.93
N GLY A 110 1.30 -15.06 6.73
CA GLY A 110 0.85 -15.78 5.54
C GLY A 110 1.76 -16.96 5.16
N VAL A 111 3.08 -16.75 5.18
CA VAL A 111 4.07 -17.82 4.94
C VAL A 111 3.94 -18.92 6.00
N VAL A 112 3.90 -18.53 7.27
CA VAL A 112 3.80 -19.47 8.40
C VAL A 112 2.51 -20.29 8.34
N VAL A 113 1.38 -19.66 8.05
CA VAL A 113 0.08 -20.35 7.92
C VAL A 113 0.09 -21.29 6.72
N ALA A 114 0.63 -20.88 5.58
CA ALA A 114 0.72 -21.72 4.40
C ALA A 114 1.61 -22.95 4.64
N LEU A 115 2.80 -22.75 5.19
CA LEU A 115 3.75 -23.84 5.47
C LEU A 115 3.28 -24.75 6.60
N GLY A 116 2.81 -24.17 7.71
CA GLY A 116 2.32 -24.93 8.86
C GLY A 116 1.04 -25.69 8.54
N GLY A 117 0.09 -25.06 7.84
CA GLY A 117 -1.13 -25.73 7.36
C GLY A 117 -0.82 -26.89 6.42
N PHE A 118 0.16 -26.71 5.52
CA PHE A 118 0.60 -27.78 4.63
C PHE A 118 1.29 -28.92 5.40
N SER A 119 2.12 -28.62 6.42
CA SER A 119 2.77 -29.63 7.28
C SER A 119 1.74 -30.52 7.98
N VAL A 120 0.73 -29.91 8.61
CA VAL A 120 -0.35 -30.65 9.28
C VAL A 120 -1.14 -31.51 8.28
N LEU A 121 -1.33 -31.00 7.06
CA LEU A 121 -2.02 -31.73 6.00
C LEU A 121 -1.22 -32.97 5.55
N THR A 122 0.12 -32.86 5.44
CA THR A 122 0.99 -33.98 5.10
C THR A 122 1.12 -35.00 6.21
N GLU A 123 1.10 -34.58 7.49
CA GLU A 123 1.07 -35.51 8.63
C GLU A 123 -0.21 -36.36 8.65
N ARG A 124 -1.35 -35.75 8.30
CA ARG A 124 -2.64 -36.43 8.27
C ARG A 124 -2.84 -37.28 7.01
N TRP A 125 -2.34 -36.81 5.87
CA TRP A 125 -2.46 -37.45 4.56
C TRP A 125 -1.12 -37.39 3.80
N PRO A 126 -0.25 -38.41 3.95
CA PRO A 126 1.08 -38.43 3.34
C PRO A 126 1.06 -38.30 1.82
N GLN A 127 -0.03 -38.71 1.15
CA GLN A 127 -0.20 -38.60 -0.30
C GLN A 127 -0.18 -37.14 -0.80
N VAL A 128 -0.42 -36.16 0.09
CA VAL A 128 -0.43 -34.73 -0.23
C VAL A 128 1.00 -34.16 -0.34
N GLU A 129 2.03 -34.90 0.07
CA GLU A 129 3.43 -34.46 0.01
C GLU A 129 3.90 -34.14 -1.42
N ALA A 130 3.33 -34.80 -2.43
CA ALA A 130 3.55 -34.47 -3.85
C ALA A 130 3.12 -33.02 -4.21
N GLY A 131 2.24 -32.41 -3.41
CA GLY A 131 1.80 -31.02 -3.51
C GLY A 131 2.78 -30.01 -2.90
N ARG A 132 3.90 -30.45 -2.31
CA ARG A 132 4.86 -29.55 -1.66
C ARG A 132 5.54 -28.58 -2.65
N PRO A 133 6.09 -29.03 -3.80
CA PRO A 133 6.68 -28.10 -4.78
C PRO A 133 5.72 -27.01 -5.28
N PRO A 134 4.45 -27.28 -5.67
CA PRO A 134 3.55 -26.22 -6.08
C PRO A 134 3.18 -25.27 -4.94
N VAL A 135 3.04 -25.75 -3.70
CA VAL A 135 2.77 -24.88 -2.53
C VAL A 135 3.94 -23.94 -2.25
N LEU A 136 5.18 -24.44 -2.23
CA LEU A 136 6.37 -23.61 -2.03
C LEU A 136 6.53 -22.59 -3.17
N THR A 137 6.23 -23.00 -4.40
CA THR A 137 6.23 -22.10 -5.57
C THR A 137 5.19 -21.00 -5.43
N ALA A 138 3.97 -21.34 -4.99
CA ALA A 138 2.90 -20.38 -4.75
C ALA A 138 3.28 -19.36 -3.66
N VAL A 139 3.90 -19.80 -2.56
CA VAL A 139 4.41 -18.91 -1.50
C VAL A 139 5.49 -17.97 -2.05
N ALA A 140 6.45 -18.50 -2.80
CA ALA A 140 7.52 -17.71 -3.41
C ALA A 140 6.98 -16.65 -4.40
N LEU A 141 6.02 -17.03 -5.25
CA LEU A 141 5.34 -16.10 -6.16
C LEU A 141 4.54 -15.04 -5.38
N GLY A 142 3.90 -15.42 -4.27
CA GLY A 142 3.20 -14.49 -3.40
C GLY A 142 4.13 -13.44 -2.80
N LEU A 143 5.30 -13.84 -2.31
CA LEU A 143 6.35 -12.93 -1.81
C LEU A 143 6.82 -11.96 -2.91
N GLY A 144 7.12 -12.50 -4.10
CA GLY A 144 7.50 -11.69 -5.26
C GLY A 144 6.41 -10.69 -5.67
N TRP A 145 5.15 -11.12 -5.62
CA TRP A 145 3.99 -10.26 -5.92
C TRP A 145 3.85 -9.11 -4.92
N VAL A 146 4.06 -9.34 -3.62
CA VAL A 146 4.03 -8.28 -2.61
C VAL A 146 5.11 -7.24 -2.90
N VAL A 147 6.34 -7.67 -3.19
CA VAL A 147 7.44 -6.76 -3.54
C VAL A 147 7.15 -6.00 -4.84
N TYR A 148 6.62 -6.69 -5.84
CA TYR A 148 6.17 -6.07 -7.09
C TYR A 148 5.12 -4.98 -6.85
N ALA A 149 4.08 -5.28 -6.07
CA ALA A 149 3.01 -4.34 -5.77
C ALA A 149 3.54 -3.09 -5.04
N GLU A 150 4.44 -3.26 -4.09
CA GLU A 150 5.04 -2.14 -3.33
C GLU A 150 6.00 -1.28 -4.17
N THR A 151 6.78 -1.90 -5.05
CA THR A 151 7.77 -1.20 -5.87
C THR A 151 7.15 -0.52 -7.09
N ARG A 152 6.08 -1.09 -7.65
CA ARG A 152 5.34 -0.57 -8.81
C ARG A 152 4.77 0.82 -8.57
N PHE A 153 4.29 1.12 -7.36
CA PHE A 153 3.57 2.37 -7.07
C PHE A 153 4.41 3.39 -6.29
N THR A 154 4.26 4.68 -6.59
CA THR A 154 4.97 5.80 -5.94
C THR A 154 4.37 6.04 -4.54
N GLY A 155 4.53 5.09 -3.62
CA GLY A 155 3.93 5.10 -2.29
C GLY A 155 2.48 4.57 -2.25
N ARG A 156 2.00 4.24 -1.05
CA ARG A 156 0.66 3.69 -0.84
C ARG A 156 -0.44 4.73 -1.01
N LEU A 157 -0.16 6.00 -0.81
CA LEU A 157 -1.10 7.10 -1.03
C LEU A 157 -0.50 8.13 -1.99
N ALA A 158 -1.29 8.54 -2.98
CA ALA A 158 -0.97 9.60 -3.92
C ALA A 158 -2.17 10.54 -4.12
N LEU A 159 -1.94 11.85 -4.12
CA LEU A 159 -2.90 12.87 -4.54
C LEU A 159 -2.40 13.45 -5.87
N THR A 160 -3.16 13.33 -6.94
CA THR A 160 -2.83 13.87 -8.27
C THR A 160 -3.91 14.83 -8.74
N GLY A 161 -3.72 15.45 -9.90
CA GLY A 161 -4.76 16.29 -10.52
C GLY A 161 -6.07 15.53 -10.76
N GLY A 162 -6.01 14.23 -11.07
CA GLY A 162 -7.21 13.41 -11.32
C GLY A 162 -7.94 12.90 -10.08
N GLY A 163 -7.33 12.91 -8.88
CA GLY A 163 -7.91 12.27 -7.71
C GLY A 163 -6.92 11.78 -6.65
N LEU A 164 -7.38 10.85 -5.83
CA LEU A 164 -6.65 10.21 -4.74
C LEU A 164 -6.46 8.71 -5.03
N ARG A 165 -5.21 8.22 -4.95
CA ARG A 165 -4.91 6.78 -4.91
C ARG A 165 -4.69 6.36 -3.49
N TYR A 166 -5.24 5.22 -3.13
CA TYR A 166 -4.81 4.50 -1.94
C TYR A 166 -4.68 3.01 -2.25
N GLY A 167 -3.47 2.47 -2.11
CA GLY A 167 -3.17 1.10 -2.52
C GLY A 167 -3.38 0.93 -4.03
N GLY A 168 -4.24 -0.03 -4.40
CA GLY A 168 -4.66 -0.28 -5.78
C GLY A 168 -5.89 0.53 -6.21
N ASP A 169 -6.57 1.18 -5.27
CA ASP A 169 -7.84 1.85 -5.52
C ASP A 169 -7.64 3.33 -5.88
N TRP A 170 -8.52 3.81 -6.77
CA TRP A 170 -8.53 5.19 -7.22
C TRP A 170 -9.87 5.85 -6.91
N TYR A 171 -9.80 7.09 -6.42
CA TYR A 171 -10.94 7.89 -6.01
C TYR A 171 -10.87 9.25 -6.72
N PRO A 172 -11.68 9.48 -7.77
CA PRO A 172 -11.76 10.77 -8.43
C PRO A 172 -12.17 11.89 -7.46
N TRP A 173 -11.64 13.10 -7.64
CA TRP A 173 -12.03 14.25 -6.80
C TRP A 173 -13.52 14.53 -6.84
N SER A 174 -14.17 14.31 -7.99
CA SER A 174 -15.61 14.47 -8.19
C SER A 174 -16.46 13.55 -7.30
N GLU A 175 -15.94 12.38 -6.93
CA GLU A 175 -16.63 11.44 -6.05
C GLU A 175 -16.44 11.79 -4.56
N ILE A 176 -15.40 12.55 -4.20
CA ILE A 176 -15.08 12.86 -2.80
C ILE A 176 -15.87 14.09 -2.35
N ARG A 177 -16.96 13.86 -1.59
CA ARG A 177 -17.80 14.92 -1.02
C ARG A 177 -17.28 15.53 0.26
N GLY A 178 -16.40 14.81 0.96
CA GLY A 178 -15.74 15.34 2.15
C GLY A 178 -14.95 14.27 2.87
N VAL A 179 -14.23 14.69 3.91
CA VAL A 179 -13.43 13.79 4.73
C VAL A 179 -13.68 13.98 6.22
N ARG A 180 -13.45 12.90 6.98
CA ARG A 180 -13.49 12.94 8.44
C ARG A 180 -12.41 12.04 9.01
N ARG A 181 -11.91 12.36 10.19
CA ARG A 181 -11.04 11.47 10.95
C ARG A 181 -11.75 10.13 11.21
N SER A 182 -11.04 9.03 11.00
CA SER A 182 -11.50 7.71 11.41
C SER A 182 -11.44 7.55 12.91
N GLY A 183 -12.52 7.00 13.48
CA GLY A 183 -12.56 6.56 14.88
C GLY A 183 -11.88 5.20 15.10
N GLU A 184 -11.40 4.57 14.04
CA GLU A 184 -10.73 3.28 14.13
C GLU A 184 -9.42 3.37 14.93
N ARG A 185 -9.08 2.29 15.62
CA ARG A 185 -7.87 2.22 16.45
C ARG A 185 -6.59 2.49 15.66
N ALA A 186 -6.58 2.10 14.39
CA ALA A 186 -5.49 2.32 13.43
C ALA A 186 -5.41 3.76 12.91
N GLY A 187 -6.39 4.61 13.22
CA GLY A 187 -6.52 5.96 12.68
C GLY A 187 -6.89 5.97 11.20
N GLY A 188 -6.73 7.13 10.57
CA GLY A 188 -7.00 7.32 9.14
C GLY A 188 -8.07 8.35 8.86
N VAL A 189 -8.45 8.42 7.59
CA VAL A 189 -9.37 9.40 7.05
C VAL A 189 -10.48 8.68 6.31
N HIS A 190 -11.71 8.80 6.80
CA HIS A 190 -12.88 8.36 6.06
C HIS A 190 -13.13 9.30 4.88
N LEU A 191 -13.26 8.72 3.69
CA LEU A 191 -13.73 9.41 2.51
C LEU A 191 -15.25 9.27 2.43
N ARG A 192 -15.97 10.38 2.35
CA ARG A 192 -17.38 10.39 2.00
C ARG A 192 -17.49 10.43 0.47
N LEU A 193 -17.78 9.28 -0.12
CA LEU A 193 -17.87 9.12 -1.58
C LEU A 193 -19.32 9.27 -2.08
N GLU A 194 -19.48 9.64 -3.34
CA GLU A 194 -20.74 9.59 -4.08
C GLU A 194 -20.57 8.75 -5.37
N PRO A 195 -21.38 7.69 -5.59
CA PRO A 195 -22.38 7.15 -4.66
C PRO A 195 -21.75 6.61 -3.36
N GLU A 196 -22.51 6.62 -2.26
CA GLU A 196 -22.00 6.16 -0.96
C GLU A 196 -21.64 4.67 -1.05
N ARG A 197 -20.40 4.32 -0.67
CA ARG A 197 -19.90 2.95 -0.69
C ARG A 197 -19.85 2.38 0.74
N LEU A 198 -20.32 1.15 0.90
CA LEU A 198 -20.24 0.38 2.14
C LEU A 198 -19.37 -0.87 1.91
N PRO A 199 -18.41 -1.20 2.81
CA PRO A 199 -18.01 -0.41 3.98
C PRO A 199 -17.36 0.93 3.60
N ARG A 200 -17.43 1.92 4.50
CA ARG A 200 -16.89 3.26 4.25
C ARG A 200 -15.39 3.19 3.98
N THR A 201 -14.95 3.84 2.91
CA THR A 201 -13.53 3.88 2.53
C THR A 201 -12.71 4.65 3.55
N VAL A 202 -11.67 4.02 4.10
CA VAL A 202 -10.67 4.64 4.98
C VAL A 202 -9.33 4.66 4.25
N VAL A 203 -8.70 5.84 4.23
CA VAL A 203 -7.35 6.02 3.68
C VAL A 203 -6.39 6.50 4.76
N GLY A 204 -5.14 6.06 4.65
CA GLY A 204 -4.07 6.47 5.56
C GLY A 204 -4.05 5.75 6.90
N GLY A 205 -3.97 6.51 7.99
CA GLY A 205 -3.83 5.96 9.34
C GLY A 205 -2.40 5.55 9.66
N ARG A 206 -2.24 4.52 10.50
CA ARG A 206 -0.93 4.04 10.96
C ARG A 206 -0.01 3.61 9.83
N ASP A 207 -0.54 3.32 8.65
CA ASP A 207 0.22 2.84 7.51
C ASP A 207 1.03 3.96 6.82
N LEU A 208 0.66 5.23 7.04
CA LEU A 208 1.32 6.38 6.44
C LEU A 208 2.11 7.16 7.48
N ALA A 209 3.25 7.70 7.06
CA ALA A 209 4.08 8.56 7.92
C ALA A 209 3.44 9.95 8.15
N VAL A 210 2.48 10.34 7.32
CA VAL A 210 1.75 11.61 7.38
C VAL A 210 0.65 11.53 8.45
N PRO A 211 0.53 12.51 9.36
CA PRO A 211 -0.60 12.59 10.30
C PRO A 211 -1.95 12.70 9.60
N ASP A 212 -3.01 12.21 10.26
CA ASP A 212 -4.37 12.22 9.70
C ASP A 212 -4.87 13.65 9.47
N GLU A 213 -4.52 14.59 10.35
CA GLU A 213 -4.91 15.99 10.30
C GLU A 213 -4.31 16.69 9.07
N ARG A 214 -3.03 16.42 8.78
CA ARG A 214 -2.36 16.89 7.55
C ARG A 214 -2.98 16.28 6.30
N LEU A 215 -3.33 15.01 6.37
CA LEU A 215 -3.97 14.32 5.24
C LEU A 215 -5.37 14.87 4.97
N ILE A 216 -6.17 15.11 6.01
CA ILE A 216 -7.48 15.77 5.91
C ILE A 216 -7.33 17.15 5.28
N ALA A 217 -6.43 17.99 5.80
CA ALA A 217 -6.21 19.33 5.27
C ALA A 217 -5.80 19.32 3.79
N ALA A 218 -4.93 18.38 3.39
CA ALA A 218 -4.54 18.23 2.00
C ALA A 218 -5.71 17.78 1.11
N ILE A 219 -6.50 16.78 1.54
CA ILE A 219 -7.64 16.30 0.76
C ILE A 219 -8.71 17.39 0.60
N GLU A 220 -9.02 18.12 1.67
CA GLU A 220 -9.96 19.24 1.63
C GLU A 220 -9.48 20.38 0.73
N ALA A 221 -8.18 20.70 0.74
CA ALA A 221 -7.63 21.74 -0.13
C ALA A 221 -7.64 21.33 -1.61
N PHE A 222 -7.25 20.09 -1.93
CA PHE A 222 -7.10 19.67 -3.32
C PHE A 222 -8.39 19.15 -3.95
N ARG A 223 -9.41 18.76 -3.17
CA ARG A 223 -10.73 18.47 -3.76
C ARG A 223 -11.39 19.71 -4.37
N THR A 224 -11.09 20.90 -3.83
CA THR A 224 -11.62 22.17 -4.34
C THR A 224 -10.75 22.81 -5.41
N THR A 225 -9.47 22.42 -5.47
CA THR A 225 -8.47 23.06 -6.35
C THR A 225 -7.51 22.00 -6.93
N PRO A 226 -8.02 20.96 -7.61
CA PRO A 226 -7.22 19.83 -8.07
C PRO A 226 -6.20 20.23 -9.14
N GLU A 227 -6.48 21.28 -9.92
CA GLU A 227 -5.58 21.85 -10.91
C GLU A 227 -4.23 22.26 -10.32
N ALA A 228 -4.17 22.66 -9.04
CA ALA A 228 -2.91 22.99 -8.37
C ALA A 228 -1.92 21.82 -8.37
N LEU A 229 -2.41 20.58 -8.31
CA LEU A 229 -1.59 19.37 -8.45
C LEU A 229 -1.22 19.09 -9.90
N ALA A 230 -2.11 19.38 -10.85
CA ALA A 230 -1.95 19.10 -12.26
C ALA A 230 -0.86 19.96 -12.94
N VAL A 231 -0.67 21.20 -12.49
CA VAL A 231 0.26 22.18 -13.10
C VAL A 231 1.73 21.87 -12.77
N GLY A 232 2.01 20.89 -11.90
CA GLY A 232 3.37 20.41 -11.65
C GLY A 232 4.29 21.42 -10.94
N LEU A 233 3.72 22.45 -10.33
CA LEU A 233 4.46 23.29 -9.39
C LEU A 233 4.65 22.53 -8.08
N PRO A 234 5.79 22.71 -7.36
CA PRO A 234 5.98 22.13 -6.04
C PRO A 234 5.01 22.78 -5.05
N VAL A 235 3.80 22.21 -4.95
CA VAL A 235 2.79 22.67 -3.99
C VAL A 235 3.11 22.05 -2.63
N THR A 236 3.35 22.91 -1.65
CA THR A 236 3.46 22.47 -0.26
C THR A 236 2.04 22.30 0.29
N PRO A 237 1.68 21.14 0.87
CA PRO A 237 0.37 20.98 1.49
C PRO A 237 0.19 21.98 2.63
N PRO A 238 -1.02 22.50 2.88
CA PRO A 238 -1.28 23.38 4.00
C PRO A 238 -0.91 22.67 5.31
N GLU A 239 -0.19 23.37 6.19
CA GLU A 239 0.00 22.90 7.55
C GLU A 239 -1.36 23.02 8.30
N PRO A 240 -1.71 22.02 9.14
CA PRO A 240 -2.95 22.07 9.89
C PRO A 240 -2.90 23.28 10.82
N ALA A 241 -4.00 24.03 10.91
CA ALA A 241 -4.08 25.19 11.77
C ALA A 241 -3.65 24.82 13.19
N PRO A 242 -2.72 25.55 13.82
CA PRO A 242 -2.38 25.34 15.22
C PRO A 242 -3.61 25.69 16.07
N GLY A 243 -4.37 24.67 16.52
CA GLY A 243 -5.57 24.93 17.33
C GLY A 243 -6.60 23.80 17.52
N VAL A 244 -6.44 22.59 16.97
CA VAL A 244 -7.40 21.48 17.19
C VAL A 244 -6.78 20.27 17.91
N ALA A 245 -5.74 20.52 18.69
CA ALA A 245 -5.10 19.52 19.54
C ALA A 245 -5.17 19.96 21.01
N GLU A 246 -6.37 20.24 21.50
CA GLU A 246 -6.70 20.27 22.94
C GLU A 246 -8.22 20.38 23.08
N ARG A 247 -8.88 19.22 23.15
CA ARG A 247 -10.13 18.92 23.88
C ARG A 247 -10.47 17.46 23.73
#